data_AF-A0A963TP78-F1
#
_entry.id   AF-A0A963TP78-F1
#
_cell.length_a   1.000
_cell.length_b   1.000
_cell.length_c   1.000
_cell.angle_alpha   90.00
_cell.angle_beta   90.00
_cell.angle_gamma   90.00
#
_symmetry.space_group_name_H-M   'P 1'
#
loop_
_entity.id
_entity.type
_entity.pdbx_description
1 polymer ?
#
loop_
_entity_poly.entity_id
_entity_poly.type
_entity_poly.pdbx_seq_one_letter_code
_entity_poly.pdbx_strand_id
1 'polypeptide(L)'
;MPAPQRPINRRLMLFGAGGIAAIAAATAWYLTHWSDAEIEQVRNLQSAIFDVQMAIDYVNRRGGALDPEQTREVLAYYQHAQARAADISDEVLARVHTDLPRVWPEIFRRSTELYVGALENSNRDRARDAALLQDNWIRWYNLNKRKMSIPRAATSGAKPAVAISTSVAPRKDKSE
;
A
#
# COMPACT_ATOMS: atom_id res chain seq x y z
N MET A 1 -67.21 -44.94 -6.67
CA MET A 1 -66.20 -45.27 -5.63
C MET A 1 -65.08 -44.24 -5.70
N PRO A 2 -64.96 -43.30 -4.74
CA PRO A 2 -63.87 -42.32 -4.74
C PRO A 2 -62.59 -42.92 -4.12
N ALA A 3 -61.44 -42.60 -4.72
CA ALA A 3 -60.12 -43.08 -4.31
C ALA A 3 -59.63 -42.42 -3.02
N PRO A 4 -58.86 -43.13 -2.16
CA PRO A 4 -58.34 -42.57 -0.91
C PRO A 4 -57.20 -41.58 -1.18
N GLN A 5 -57.36 -40.34 -0.68
CA GLN A 5 -56.31 -39.34 -0.66
C GLN A 5 -55.25 -39.72 0.40
N ARG A 6 -53.99 -39.80 -0.02
CA ARG A 6 -52.85 -40.00 0.89
C ARG A 6 -52.46 -38.66 1.53
N PRO A 7 -52.07 -38.64 2.82
CA PRO A 7 -51.62 -37.43 3.48
C PRO A 7 -50.26 -36.99 2.91
N ILE A 8 -50.20 -35.74 2.45
CA ILE A 8 -48.96 -35.06 2.09
C ILE A 8 -48.24 -34.70 3.39
N ASN A 9 -47.20 -35.44 3.73
CA ASN A 9 -46.27 -35.09 4.79
C ASN A 9 -45.55 -33.79 4.42
N ARG A 10 -46.09 -32.64 4.84
CA ARG A 10 -45.34 -31.37 4.92
C ARG A 10 -44.30 -31.49 6.04
N ARG A 11 -43.15 -32.10 5.74
CA ARG A 11 -41.92 -31.81 6.48
C ARG A 11 -41.48 -30.41 6.06
N LEU A 12 -41.92 -29.43 6.86
CA LEU A 12 -41.37 -28.08 6.86
C LEU A 12 -39.86 -28.21 7.13
N MET A 13 -39.04 -27.94 6.11
CA MET A 13 -37.61 -27.74 6.28
C MET A 13 -37.40 -26.45 7.08
N LEU A 14 -37.28 -26.57 8.40
CA LEU A 14 -36.72 -25.55 9.29
C LEU A 14 -35.20 -25.53 9.10
N PHE A 15 -34.73 -25.06 7.94
CA PHE A 15 -33.36 -24.57 7.76
C PHE A 15 -33.44 -23.05 7.60
N GLY A 16 -33.84 -22.36 8.67
CA GLY A 16 -34.08 -20.92 8.63
C GLY A 16 -33.39 -20.22 9.80
N ALA A 17 -32.67 -19.15 9.48
CA ALA A 17 -32.06 -18.16 10.38
C ALA A 17 -30.70 -18.47 11.04
N GLY A 18 -30.40 -19.71 11.47
CA GLY A 18 -29.16 -19.98 12.22
C GLY A 18 -27.85 -19.80 11.43
N GLY A 19 -27.82 -20.26 10.16
CA GLY A 19 -26.61 -20.21 9.33
C GLY A 19 -26.25 -18.82 8.81
N ILE A 20 -27.25 -17.98 8.51
CA ILE A 20 -27.03 -16.63 7.97
C ILE A 20 -26.43 -15.71 9.04
N ALA A 21 -26.89 -15.82 10.30
CA ALA A 21 -26.34 -15.05 11.41
C ALA A 21 -24.89 -15.43 11.74
N ALA A 22 -24.54 -16.72 11.68
CA ALA A 22 -23.17 -17.19 11.90
C ALA A 22 -22.20 -16.73 10.80
N ILE A 23 -22.64 -16.72 9.53
CA ILE A 23 -21.85 -16.19 8.41
C ILE A 23 -21.65 -14.68 8.58
N ALA A 24 -22.70 -13.92 8.90
CA ALA A 24 -22.59 -12.48 9.13
C ALA A 24 -21.63 -12.14 10.29
N ALA A 25 -21.69 -12.87 11.40
CA ALA A 25 -20.79 -12.71 12.55
C ALA A 25 -19.33 -13.06 12.21
N ALA A 26 -19.09 -14.15 11.47
CA ALA A 26 -17.75 -14.53 11.05
C ALA A 26 -17.14 -13.51 10.06
N THR A 27 -17.97 -12.97 9.15
CA THR A 27 -17.54 -11.94 8.19
C THR A 27 -17.20 -10.63 8.92
N ALA A 28 -18.01 -10.23 9.90
CA ALA A 28 -17.74 -9.05 10.73
C ALA A 28 -16.49 -9.22 11.61
N TRP A 29 -16.26 -10.43 12.15
CA TRP A 29 -15.06 -10.74 12.93
C TRP A 29 -13.80 -10.68 12.06
N TYR A 30 -13.83 -11.28 10.87
CA TYR A 30 -12.72 -11.23 9.91
C TYR A 30 -12.40 -9.81 9.45
N LEU A 31 -13.42 -8.98 9.21
CA LEU A 31 -13.21 -7.57 8.83
C LEU A 31 -12.55 -6.74 9.94
N THR A 32 -12.76 -7.10 11.21
CA THR A 32 -12.27 -6.35 12.37
C THR A 32 -10.97 -6.87 12.97
N HIS A 33 -10.64 -8.15 12.80
CA HIS A 33 -9.45 -8.77 13.35
C HIS A 33 -8.33 -8.88 12.33
N TRP A 34 -7.18 -8.29 12.64
CA TRP A 34 -5.99 -8.30 11.80
C TRP A 34 -4.97 -9.26 12.43
N SER A 35 -4.45 -10.19 11.63
CA SER A 35 -3.31 -11.02 12.03
C SER A 35 -2.01 -10.22 12.00
N ASP A 36 -0.99 -10.70 12.70
CA ASP A 36 0.33 -10.03 12.73
C ASP A 36 0.94 -9.91 11.32
N ALA A 37 0.74 -10.91 10.46
CA ALA A 37 1.20 -10.89 9.08
C ALA A 37 0.48 -9.81 8.25
N GLU A 38 -0.84 -9.63 8.44
CA GLU A 38 -1.60 -8.57 7.77
C GLU A 38 -1.21 -7.19 8.30
N ILE A 39 -0.96 -7.07 9.61
CA ILE A 39 -0.47 -5.82 10.22
C ILE A 39 0.89 -5.43 9.63
N GLU A 40 1.80 -6.38 9.43
CA GLU A 40 3.09 -6.14 8.80
C GLU A 40 2.94 -5.70 7.34
N GLN A 41 2.04 -6.33 6.58
CA GLN A 41 1.75 -5.90 5.21
C GLN A 41 1.17 -4.48 5.16
N VAL A 42 0.29 -4.10 6.09
CA VAL A 42 -0.20 -2.71 6.17
C VAL A 42 0.92 -1.76 6.57
N ARG A 43 1.85 -2.17 7.44
CA ARG A 43 3.03 -1.38 7.76
C ARG A 43 3.90 -1.17 6.51
N ASN A 44 4.12 -2.21 5.73
CA ASN A 44 4.84 -2.12 4.45
C ASN A 44 4.13 -1.21 3.45
N LEU A 45 2.80 -1.26 3.35
CA LEU A 45 1.99 -0.32 2.55
C LEU A 45 2.29 1.13 2.96
N GLN A 46 2.20 1.43 4.26
CA GLN A 46 2.42 2.78 4.78
C GLN A 46 3.86 3.25 4.57
N SER A 47 4.83 2.37 4.82
CA SER A 47 6.25 2.66 4.61
C SER A 47 6.59 2.89 3.14
N ALA A 48 6.00 2.13 2.21
CA ALA A 48 6.18 2.35 0.78
C ALA A 48 5.67 3.74 0.36
N ILE A 49 4.49 4.14 0.85
CA ILE A 49 3.92 5.47 0.59
C ILE A 49 4.84 6.56 1.16
N PHE A 50 5.38 6.35 2.36
CA PHE A 50 6.30 7.27 3.01
C PHE A 50 7.63 7.41 2.25
N ASP A 51 8.21 6.30 1.79
CA ASP A 51 9.46 6.31 1.01
C ASP A 51 9.29 7.12 -0.28
N VAL A 52 8.16 6.98 -0.99
CA VAL A 52 7.86 7.81 -2.17
C VAL A 52 7.68 9.29 -1.80
N GLN A 53 7.02 9.60 -0.69
CA GLN A 53 6.88 10.98 -0.23
C GLN A 53 8.25 11.60 0.10
N MET A 54 9.16 10.84 0.71
CA MET A 54 10.53 11.27 0.97
C MET A 54 11.29 11.56 -0.33
N ALA A 55 11.14 10.73 -1.35
CA ALA A 55 11.72 10.98 -2.67
C ALA A 55 11.20 12.30 -3.28
N ILE A 56 9.89 12.53 -3.23
CA ILE A 56 9.25 13.75 -3.74
C ILE A 56 9.73 14.99 -2.97
N ASP A 57 9.73 14.93 -1.65
CA ASP A 57 10.18 16.02 -0.79
C ASP A 57 11.66 16.34 -1.02
N TYR A 58 12.49 15.31 -1.20
CA TYR A 58 13.90 15.47 -1.50
C TYR A 58 14.12 16.24 -2.80
N VAL A 59 13.43 15.85 -3.87
CA VAL A 59 13.51 16.51 -5.19
C VAL A 59 13.00 17.95 -5.10
N ASN A 60 11.85 18.17 -4.45
CA ASN A 60 11.23 19.49 -4.34
C ASN A 60 12.09 20.49 -3.55
N ARG A 61 12.78 20.04 -2.49
CA ARG A 61 13.65 20.90 -1.67
C ARG A 61 14.91 21.35 -2.40
N ARG A 62 15.45 20.52 -3.29
CA ARG A 62 16.71 20.82 -4.01
C ARG A 62 16.48 21.82 -5.14
N GLY A 63 15.40 21.64 -5.91
CA GLY A 63 15.07 22.50 -7.05
C GLY A 63 16.07 22.34 -8.21
N GLY A 64 15.58 21.99 -9.40
CA GLY A 64 16.41 21.85 -10.59
C GLY A 64 16.90 20.41 -10.85
N ALA A 65 17.95 20.29 -11.64
CA ALA A 65 18.48 18.99 -12.07
C ALA A 65 19.24 18.29 -10.93
N LEU A 66 19.00 16.98 -10.77
CA LEU A 66 19.68 16.17 -9.78
C LEU A 66 21.11 15.84 -10.22
N ASP A 67 22.07 15.95 -9.30
CA ASP A 67 23.41 15.42 -9.50
C ASP A 67 23.44 13.87 -9.34
N PRO A 68 24.56 13.19 -9.64
CA PRO A 68 24.63 11.73 -9.54
C PRO A 68 24.47 11.15 -8.12
N GLU A 69 24.83 11.90 -7.08
CA GLU A 69 24.64 11.46 -5.69
C GLU A 69 23.17 11.58 -5.29
N GLN A 70 22.55 12.71 -5.63
CA GLN A 70 21.13 12.96 -5.48
C GLN A 70 20.27 11.94 -6.21
N THR A 71 20.65 11.62 -7.45
CA THR A 71 19.96 10.61 -8.25
C THR A 71 19.99 9.25 -7.56
N ARG A 72 21.13 8.85 -6.98
CA ARG A 72 21.24 7.59 -6.22
C ARG A 72 20.38 7.60 -4.96
N GLU A 73 20.29 8.73 -4.26
CA GLU A 73 19.46 8.85 -3.05
C GLU A 73 17.97 8.75 -3.40
N VAL A 74 17.52 9.47 -4.43
CA VAL A 74 16.13 9.40 -4.92
C VAL A 74 15.80 7.99 -5.41
N LEU A 75 16.72 7.35 -6.15
CA LEU A 75 16.57 5.99 -6.62
C LEU A 75 16.41 5.00 -5.46
N ALA A 76 17.20 5.14 -4.38
CA ALA A 76 17.10 4.29 -3.20
C ALA A 76 15.71 4.36 -2.54
N TYR A 77 15.12 5.56 -2.40
CA TYR A 77 13.76 5.69 -1.89
C TYR A 77 12.74 4.94 -2.76
N TYR A 78 12.80 5.08 -4.08
CA TYR A 78 11.88 4.37 -4.98
C TYR A 78 12.10 2.85 -4.98
N GLN A 79 13.33 2.38 -4.88
CA GLN A 79 13.64 0.95 -4.78
C GLN A 79 13.15 0.35 -3.45
N HIS A 80 13.30 1.07 -2.33
CA HIS A 80 12.72 0.66 -1.05
C HIS A 80 11.19 0.60 -1.10
N ALA A 81 10.56 1.61 -1.72
CA ALA A 81 9.11 1.62 -1.90
C ALA A 81 8.63 0.41 -2.73
N GLN A 82 9.31 0.07 -3.83
CA GLN A 82 9.00 -1.11 -4.63
C GLN A 82 9.15 -2.41 -3.84
N ALA A 83 10.25 -2.57 -3.12
CA ALA A 83 10.51 -3.78 -2.33
C ALA A 83 9.41 -4.01 -1.29
N ARG A 84 8.97 -2.95 -0.60
CA ARG A 84 7.86 -3.02 0.36
C ARG A 84 6.50 -3.25 -0.30
N ALA A 85 6.31 -2.76 -1.53
CA ALA A 85 5.06 -2.89 -2.26
C ALA A 85 4.86 -4.26 -2.92
N ALA A 86 5.92 -5.06 -3.07
CA ALA A 86 5.92 -6.32 -3.81
C ALA A 86 5.05 -7.41 -3.15
N ASP A 87 5.08 -7.50 -1.82
CA ASP A 87 4.52 -8.62 -1.07
C ASP A 87 3.20 -8.30 -0.34
N ILE A 88 2.50 -7.25 -0.78
CA ILE A 88 1.20 -6.87 -0.20
C ILE A 88 0.09 -7.58 -0.97
N SER A 89 -0.68 -8.42 -0.27
CA SER A 89 -1.73 -9.23 -0.88
C SER A 89 -2.97 -8.40 -1.23
N ASP A 90 -3.69 -8.83 -2.27
CA ASP A 90 -4.93 -8.18 -2.69
C ASP A 90 -6.00 -8.23 -1.59
N GLU A 91 -6.01 -9.26 -0.74
CA GLU A 91 -6.92 -9.35 0.41
C GLU A 91 -6.62 -8.25 1.43
N VAL A 92 -5.34 -8.01 1.74
CA VAL A 92 -4.95 -6.91 2.64
C VAL A 92 -5.29 -5.56 2.02
N LEU A 93 -4.98 -5.36 0.73
CA LEU A 93 -5.33 -4.14 -0.01
C LEU A 93 -6.85 -3.89 0.03
N ALA A 94 -7.67 -4.91 -0.22
CA ALA A 94 -9.13 -4.84 -0.20
C ALA A 94 -9.68 -4.51 1.19
N ARG A 95 -9.09 -5.09 2.24
CA ARG A 95 -9.43 -4.78 3.63
C ARG A 95 -9.08 -3.35 4.02
N VAL A 96 -7.99 -2.78 3.48
CA VAL A 96 -7.65 -1.37 3.67
C VAL A 96 -8.64 -0.47 2.91
N HIS A 97 -8.91 -0.76 1.64
CA HIS A 97 -9.94 -0.09 0.85
C HIS A 97 -10.36 -0.95 -0.36
N THR A 98 -11.65 -0.96 -0.70
CA THR A 98 -12.19 -1.83 -1.76
C THR A 98 -11.52 -1.65 -3.12
N ASP A 99 -11.15 -0.43 -3.46
CA ASP A 99 -10.54 -0.11 -4.76
C ASP A 99 -9.01 -0.29 -4.79
N LEU A 100 -8.37 -0.49 -3.62
CA LEU A 100 -6.91 -0.53 -3.49
C LEU A 100 -6.28 -1.70 -4.28
N PRO A 101 -6.86 -2.92 -4.37
CA PRO A 101 -6.30 -4.01 -5.18
C PRO A 101 -6.15 -3.66 -6.67
N ARG A 102 -7.01 -2.78 -7.19
CA ARG A 102 -6.91 -2.31 -8.57
C ARG A 102 -5.96 -1.11 -8.67
N VAL A 103 -6.14 -0.13 -7.80
CA VAL A 103 -5.41 1.15 -7.87
C VAL A 103 -3.93 1.00 -7.50
N TRP A 104 -3.60 0.13 -6.55
CA TRP A 104 -2.23 -0.08 -6.07
C TRP A 104 -1.28 -0.58 -7.16
N PRO A 105 -1.55 -1.70 -7.87
CA PRO A 105 -0.66 -2.16 -8.93
C PRO A 105 -0.66 -1.23 -10.15
N GLU A 106 -1.83 -0.71 -10.56
CA GLU A 106 -1.98 0.09 -11.78
C GLU A 106 -1.36 1.48 -11.66
N ILE A 107 -1.42 2.09 -10.48
CA ILE A 107 -1.03 3.48 -10.28
C ILE A 107 0.22 3.57 -9.42
N PHE A 108 0.20 3.06 -8.18
CA PHE A 108 1.32 3.22 -7.26
C PHE A 108 2.53 2.37 -7.65
N ARG A 109 2.35 1.05 -7.79
CA ARG A 109 3.47 0.16 -8.16
C ARG A 109 4.01 0.54 -9.53
N ARG A 110 3.13 0.80 -10.49
CA ARG A 110 3.53 1.21 -11.84
C ARG A 110 4.28 2.55 -11.86
N SER A 111 3.88 3.56 -11.08
CA SER A 111 4.60 4.84 -11.03
C SER A 111 6.03 4.64 -10.51
N THR A 112 6.19 3.85 -9.44
CA THR A 112 7.51 3.58 -8.85
C THR A 112 8.39 2.76 -9.81
N GLU A 113 7.85 1.76 -10.52
CA GLU A 113 8.54 1.01 -11.59
C GLU A 113 9.08 1.93 -12.68
N LEU A 114 8.23 2.84 -13.18
CA LEU A 114 8.63 3.78 -14.21
C LEU A 114 9.67 4.77 -13.71
N TYR A 115 9.57 5.25 -12.47
CA TYR A 115 10.56 6.15 -11.88
C TYR A 115 11.94 5.50 -11.74
N VAL A 116 12.01 4.28 -11.21
CA VAL A 116 13.28 3.53 -11.13
C VAL A 116 13.89 3.36 -12.52
N GLY A 117 13.11 2.85 -13.48
CA GLY A 117 13.59 2.67 -14.84
C GLY A 117 13.98 3.98 -15.53
N ALA A 118 13.34 5.09 -15.19
CA ALA A 118 13.67 6.41 -15.71
C ALA A 118 14.98 6.95 -15.14
N LEU A 119 15.20 6.80 -13.83
CA LEU A 119 16.42 7.25 -13.14
C LEU A 119 17.65 6.43 -13.57
N GLU A 120 17.50 5.10 -13.70
CA GLU A 120 18.59 4.21 -14.11
C GLU A 120 19.04 4.46 -15.56
N ASN A 121 18.10 4.77 -16.46
CA ASN A 121 18.37 4.92 -17.89
C ASN A 121 18.35 6.38 -18.36
N SER A 122 18.22 7.35 -17.46
CA SER A 122 18.04 8.77 -17.78
C SER A 122 16.92 9.03 -18.80
N ASN A 123 15.83 8.26 -18.75
CA ASN A 123 14.73 8.32 -19.71
C ASN A 123 13.66 9.32 -19.27
N ARG A 124 13.63 10.49 -19.93
CA ARG A 124 12.71 11.60 -19.60
C ARG A 124 11.24 11.28 -19.85
N ASP A 125 10.92 10.53 -20.90
CA ASP A 125 9.54 10.18 -21.21
C ASP A 125 8.96 9.25 -20.14
N ARG A 126 9.74 8.25 -19.71
CA ARG A 126 9.36 7.42 -18.56
C ARG A 126 9.24 8.21 -17.26
N ALA A 127 10.12 9.18 -17.02
CA ALA A 127 10.01 10.06 -15.85
C ALA A 127 8.72 10.87 -15.87
N ARG A 128 8.31 11.36 -17.04
CA ARG A 128 7.05 12.08 -17.23
C ARG A 128 5.84 11.17 -16.98
N ASP A 129 5.82 9.97 -17.56
CA ASP A 129 4.74 9.01 -17.35
C ASP A 129 4.64 8.58 -15.89
N ALA A 130 5.78 8.36 -15.24
CA ALA A 130 5.87 8.06 -13.81
C ALA A 130 5.27 9.20 -12.97
N ALA A 131 5.59 10.46 -13.28
CA ALA A 131 5.06 11.63 -12.59
C ALA A 131 3.54 11.73 -12.74
N LEU A 132 2.99 11.50 -13.95
CA LEU A 132 1.54 11.52 -14.18
C LEU A 132 0.80 10.44 -13.37
N LEU A 133 1.33 9.22 -13.32
CA LEU A 133 0.77 8.16 -12.48
C LEU A 133 0.90 8.51 -10.99
N GLN A 134 2.03 9.08 -10.58
CA GLN A 134 2.25 9.49 -9.21
C GLN A 134 1.26 10.58 -8.77
N ASP A 135 0.98 11.57 -9.62
CA ASP A 135 -0.04 12.60 -9.37
C ASP A 135 -1.44 11.99 -9.23
N ASN A 136 -1.77 11.01 -10.07
CA ASN A 136 -3.01 10.25 -9.98
C ASN A 136 -3.11 9.48 -8.65
N TRP A 137 -2.01 8.85 -8.21
CA TRP A 137 -1.94 8.19 -6.91
C TRP A 137 -2.16 9.18 -5.76
N ILE A 138 -1.43 10.30 -5.75
CA ILE A 138 -1.53 11.33 -4.70
C ILE A 138 -2.96 11.87 -4.62
N ARG A 139 -3.59 12.14 -5.77
CA ARG A 139 -4.98 12.58 -5.84
C ARG A 139 -5.91 11.53 -5.25
N TRP A 140 -5.80 10.28 -5.69
CA TRP A 140 -6.64 9.19 -5.22
C TRP A 140 -6.46 8.94 -3.71
N TYR A 141 -5.22 8.90 -3.24
CA TYR A 141 -4.89 8.71 -1.82
C TYR A 141 -5.50 9.84 -0.98
N ASN A 142 -5.35 11.10 -1.38
CA ASN A 142 -5.91 12.22 -0.62
C ASN A 142 -7.44 12.21 -0.54
N LEU A 143 -8.13 11.75 -1.59
CA LEU A 143 -9.59 11.61 -1.60
C LEU A 143 -10.08 10.45 -0.72
N ASN A 144 -9.29 9.37 -0.59
CA ASN A 144 -9.74 8.13 0.04
C ASN A 144 -9.07 7.81 1.38
N LYS A 145 -8.00 8.50 1.79
CA LYS A 145 -7.25 8.19 3.03
C LYS A 145 -8.09 8.16 4.30
N ARG A 146 -9.18 8.94 4.36
CA ARG A 146 -10.12 8.95 5.49
C ARG A 146 -11.04 7.72 5.55
N LYS A 147 -11.18 7.01 4.43
CA LYS A 147 -11.98 5.78 4.29
C LYS A 147 -11.13 4.51 4.43
N MET A 148 -9.80 4.66 4.52
CA MET A 148 -8.90 3.53 4.66
C MET A 148 -8.97 2.95 6.07
N SER A 149 -9.18 1.64 6.16
CA SER A 149 -9.13 0.91 7.42
C SER A 149 -7.70 0.51 7.73
N ILE A 150 -7.05 1.25 8.63
CA ILE A 150 -5.68 0.98 9.07
C ILE A 150 -5.72 0.50 10.52
N PRO A 151 -5.19 -0.71 10.84
CA PRO A 151 -5.14 -1.19 12.21
C PRO A 151 -4.20 -0.33 13.06
N ARG A 152 -4.61 0.00 14.29
CA ARG A 152 -3.82 0.85 15.19
C ARG A 152 -2.42 0.29 15.46
N ALA A 153 -2.27 -1.03 15.51
CA ALA A 153 -0.98 -1.71 15.69
C ALA A 153 0.02 -1.47 14.53
N ALA A 154 -0.46 -1.17 13.32
CA ALA A 154 0.39 -0.76 12.20
C ALA A 154 0.92 0.68 12.40
N THR A 155 0.16 1.55 13.08
CA THR A 155 0.54 2.96 13.31
C THR A 155 1.48 3.18 14.50
N SER A 156 1.52 2.28 15.48
CA SER A 156 2.26 2.45 16.74
C SER A 156 3.74 2.04 16.69
N GLY A 157 4.22 1.53 15.55
CA GLY A 157 5.59 1.00 15.39
C GLY A 157 6.55 1.88 14.59
N ALA A 158 6.09 3.01 14.02
CA ALA A 158 6.91 3.87 13.18
C ALA A 158 7.89 4.73 14.01
N LYS A 159 8.90 4.11 14.63
CA LYS A 159 10.20 4.77 14.77
C LYS A 159 10.87 4.66 13.40
N PRO A 160 11.30 5.77 12.77
CA PRO A 160 12.08 5.68 11.55
C PRO A 160 13.39 4.93 11.87
N ALA A 161 13.48 3.68 11.43
CA ALA A 161 14.72 2.93 11.39
C ALA A 161 15.54 3.40 10.18
N VAL A 162 15.89 4.68 10.15
CA VAL A 162 16.93 5.21 9.28
C VAL A 162 17.75 6.15 10.14
N ALA A 163 18.65 5.58 10.93
CA ALA A 163 19.85 6.31 11.31
C ALA A 163 20.63 6.52 10.01
N ILE A 164 20.41 7.66 9.34
CA ILE A 164 21.34 8.15 8.34
C ILE A 164 22.65 8.33 9.11
N SER A 165 23.57 7.40 8.91
CA SER A 165 24.90 7.45 9.49
C SER A 165 25.62 8.61 8.82
N THR A 166 25.47 9.82 9.36
CA THR A 166 26.31 10.98 9.03
C THR A 166 27.70 10.72 9.58
N SER A 167 28.46 9.83 8.92
CA SER A 167 29.92 9.83 9.01
C SER A 167 30.43 10.93 8.10
N VAL A 168 30.29 12.17 8.56
CA VAL A 168 31.01 13.30 7.98
C VAL A 168 32.42 13.23 8.55
N ALA A 169 33.35 12.69 7.76
CA ALA A 169 34.77 12.75 8.09
C ALA A 169 35.21 14.23 8.19
N PRO A 170 35.98 14.64 9.21
CA PRO A 170 36.46 16.00 9.32
C PRO A 170 37.44 16.30 8.18
N ARG A 171 37.14 17.34 7.40
CA ARG A 171 38.06 17.95 6.43
C ARG A 171 39.27 18.47 7.19
N LYS A 172 40.46 17.93 6.92
CA LYS A 172 41.72 18.55 7.33
C LYS A 172 41.87 19.85 6.53
N ASP A 173 41.64 20.98 7.18
CA ASP A 173 42.18 22.25 6.71
C ASP A 173 43.71 22.18 6.78
N LYS A 174 44.34 22.27 5.60
CA LYS A 174 45.73 22.68 5.49
C LYS A 174 45.72 24.20 5.48
N SER A 175 46.00 24.81 6.63
CA SER A 175 46.52 26.16 6.66
C SER A 175 48.03 26.10 6.40
N GLU A 176 48.47 27.00 5.52
CA GLU A 176 49.84 27.24 5.07
C GLU A 176 50.84 27.49 6.21
#